data_AF-A0A9D1DTV3-F1
#
_entry.id   AF-A0A9D1DTV3-F1
#
_cell.length_a   1.000
_cell.length_b   1.000
_cell.length_c   1.000
_cell.angle_alpha   90.00
_cell.angle_beta   90.00
_cell.angle_gamma   90.00
#
_symmetry.space_group_name_H-M   'P 1'
#
loop_
_entity.id
_entity.type
_entity.pdbx_description
1 polymer ?
#
loop_
_entity_poly.entity_id
_entity_poly.type
_entity_poly.pdbx_seq_one_letter_code
_entity_poly.pdbx_strand_id
1 'polypeptide(L)'
;MKKIVTEIKKLEVLLDKKIGILKDKVDYIISNKMSDKKEIEFTLDNILDLVYWYGENIRELYYSLLEYYKDIDLKSADDYEKLYLDIINEK
;
A
#
# COMPACT_ATOMS: atom_id res chain seq x y z
N MET A 1 -6.17 -27.10 17.43
CA MET A 1 -6.37 -26.96 15.96
C MET A 1 -7.56 -26.08 15.59
N LYS A 2 -8.83 -26.42 15.93
CA LYS A 2 -10.01 -25.60 15.51
C LYS A 2 -9.91 -24.10 15.88
N LYS A 3 -9.44 -23.75 17.08
CA LYS A 3 -9.29 -22.34 17.52
C LYS A 3 -8.28 -21.56 16.68
N ILE A 4 -7.16 -22.17 16.29
CA ILE A 4 -6.10 -21.51 15.51
C ILE A 4 -6.62 -21.17 14.10
N VAL A 5 -7.31 -22.12 13.46
CA VAL A 5 -7.91 -21.91 12.13
C VAL A 5 -8.94 -20.77 12.16
N THR A 6 -9.74 -20.66 13.22
CA THR A 6 -10.70 -19.57 13.36
C THR A 6 -10.02 -18.21 13.51
N GLU A 7 -8.94 -18.11 14.27
CA GLU A 7 -8.21 -16.84 14.44
C GLU A 7 -7.50 -16.42 13.14
N ILE A 8 -6.90 -17.37 12.40
CA ILE A 8 -6.31 -17.10 11.08
C ILE A 8 -7.36 -16.49 10.14
N LYS A 9 -8.55 -17.09 10.04
CA LYS A 9 -9.64 -16.57 9.20
C LYS A 9 -10.08 -15.17 9.59
N LYS A 10 -10.10 -14.84 10.89
CA LYS A 10 -10.42 -13.48 11.34
C LYS A 10 -9.36 -12.48 10.90
N LEU A 11 -8.08 -12.86 10.99
CA LEU A 11 -6.98 -12.02 10.55
C LEU A 11 -7.06 -11.77 9.04
N GLU A 12 -7.28 -12.80 8.23
CA GLU A 12 -7.49 -12.67 6.77
C GLU A 12 -8.60 -11.65 6.46
N VAL A 13 -9.76 -11.76 7.12
CA VAL A 13 -10.87 -10.80 6.93
C VAL A 13 -10.49 -9.38 7.35
N LEU A 14 -9.69 -9.20 8.40
CA LEU A 14 -9.25 -7.88 8.84
C LEU A 14 -8.24 -7.27 7.86
N LEU A 15 -7.33 -8.07 7.32
CA LEU A 15 -6.37 -7.64 6.31
C LEU A 15 -7.08 -7.26 5.00
N ASP A 16 -8.05 -8.05 4.54
CA ASP A 16 -8.86 -7.73 3.36
C ASP A 16 -9.63 -6.41 3.53
N LYS A 17 -10.18 -6.16 4.72
CA LYS A 17 -10.81 -4.87 5.04
C LYS A 17 -9.81 -3.71 5.01
N LYS A 18 -8.60 -3.90 5.54
CA LYS A 18 -7.54 -2.88 5.50
C LYS A 18 -7.16 -2.55 4.04
N ILE A 19 -7.04 -3.57 3.18
CA ILE A 19 -6.80 -3.36 1.74
C ILE A 19 -7.94 -2.56 1.11
N GLY A 20 -9.20 -2.89 1.40
CA GLY A 20 -10.36 -2.14 0.91
C GLY A 20 -10.30 -0.65 1.30
N ILE A 21 -10.03 -0.36 2.56
CA ILE A 21 -9.89 1.02 3.06
C ILE A 21 -8.76 1.77 2.35
N LEU A 22 -7.62 1.11 2.11
CA LEU A 22 -6.50 1.73 1.41
C LEU A 22 -6.80 1.98 -0.06
N LYS A 23 -7.53 1.08 -0.73
CA LYS A 23 -8.04 1.31 -2.10
C LYS A 23 -8.89 2.56 -2.18
N ASP A 24 -9.91 2.65 -1.31
CA ASP A 24 -10.78 3.83 -1.25
C ASP A 24 -9.98 5.12 -0.98
N LYS A 25 -8.95 5.03 -0.14
CA LYS A 25 -8.08 6.16 0.18
C LYS A 25 -7.22 6.60 -1.01
N VAL A 26 -6.62 5.66 -1.73
CA VAL A 26 -5.85 5.94 -2.95
C VAL A 26 -6.75 6.57 -4.01
N ASP A 27 -7.92 5.99 -4.25
CA ASP A 27 -8.90 6.53 -5.20
C ASP A 27 -9.32 7.95 -4.82
N TYR A 28 -9.53 8.21 -3.53
CA TYR A 28 -9.85 9.54 -3.02
C TYR A 28 -8.72 10.55 -3.27
N ILE A 29 -7.47 10.19 -2.95
CA ILE A 29 -6.29 11.04 -3.16
C ILE A 29 -6.17 11.43 -4.64
N ILE A 30 -6.20 10.44 -5.53
CA ILE A 30 -6.02 10.65 -6.97
C ILE A 30 -7.19 11.45 -7.56
N SER A 31 -8.43 11.06 -7.24
CA SER A 31 -9.64 11.69 -7.80
C SER A 31 -9.78 13.16 -7.37
N ASN A 32 -9.36 13.49 -6.15
CA ASN A 32 -9.38 14.85 -5.63
C ASN A 32 -8.11 15.64 -5.94
N LYS A 33 -7.15 15.02 -6.65
CA LYS A 33 -5.85 15.61 -6.99
C LYS A 33 -5.14 16.18 -5.75
N MET A 34 -5.17 15.44 -4.65
CA MET A 34 -4.55 15.89 -3.41
C MET A 34 -3.04 16.04 -3.60
N SER A 35 -2.50 17.19 -3.23
CA SER A 35 -1.06 17.49 -3.31
C SER A 35 -0.36 17.50 -1.94
N ASP A 36 -1.07 17.14 -0.86
CA ASP A 36 -0.47 17.01 0.46
C ASP A 36 0.44 15.79 0.49
N LYS A 37 1.74 16.05 0.40
CA LYS A 37 2.78 15.03 0.42
C LYS A 37 2.70 14.13 1.65
N LYS A 38 2.42 14.68 2.83
CA LYS A 38 2.43 13.89 4.07
C LYS A 38 1.34 12.84 4.05
N GLU A 39 0.17 13.19 3.51
CA GLU A 39 -0.95 12.26 3.39
C GLU A 39 -0.65 11.15 2.38
N ILE A 40 0.00 11.49 1.26
CA ILE A 40 0.41 10.53 0.23
C ILE A 40 1.48 9.59 0.77
N GLU A 41 2.54 10.11 1.37
CA GLU A 41 3.64 9.36 1.98
C GLU A 41 3.11 8.43 3.08
N PHE A 42 2.25 8.93 3.96
CA PHE A 42 1.60 8.10 4.97
C PHE A 42 0.78 6.95 4.36
N THR A 43 0.08 7.20 3.26
CA THR A 43 -0.71 6.16 2.58
C THR A 43 0.22 5.15 1.88
N LEU A 44 1.32 5.60 1.26
CA LEU A 44 2.34 4.72 0.67
C LEU A 44 3.00 3.82 1.73
N ASP A 45 3.36 4.36 2.89
CA ASP A 45 3.92 3.59 4.02
C ASP A 45 2.96 2.48 4.46
N ASN A 46 1.67 2.80 4.59
CA ASN A 46 0.64 1.83 4.96
C ASN A 46 0.45 0.72 3.92
N ILE A 47 0.65 1.02 2.63
CA ILE A 47 0.59 0.02 1.56
C ILE A 47 1.88 -0.82 1.57
N LEU A 48 3.05 -0.21 1.76
CA LEU A 48 4.34 -0.92 1.87
C LEU A 48 4.33 -1.94 3.00
N ASP A 49 3.78 -1.59 4.16
CA ASP A 49 3.57 -2.53 5.26
C ASP A 49 2.78 -3.77 4.82
N LEU A 50 1.83 -3.63 3.89
CA LEU A 50 1.07 -4.75 3.34
C LEU A 50 1.84 -5.53 2.28
N VAL A 51 2.79 -4.92 1.56
CA VAL A 51 3.68 -5.63 0.62
C VAL A 51 4.46 -6.72 1.36
N TYR A 52 4.87 -6.48 2.61
CA TYR A 52 5.48 -7.48 3.47
C TYR A 52 4.61 -8.71 3.74
N TRP A 53 3.28 -8.60 3.67
CA TRP A 53 2.37 -9.72 3.91
C TRP A 53 1.80 -10.33 2.64
N TYR A 54 1.43 -9.49 1.67
CA TYR A 54 0.74 -9.89 0.44
C TYR A 54 1.64 -10.02 -0.78
N GLY A 55 2.89 -9.55 -0.69
CA GLY A 55 3.83 -9.56 -1.81
C GLY A 55 3.29 -8.78 -3.01
N GLU A 56 3.43 -9.35 -4.19
CA GLU A 56 3.01 -8.70 -5.44
C GLU A 56 1.49 -8.51 -5.58
N ASN A 57 0.65 -9.13 -4.75
CA ASN A 57 -0.81 -8.99 -4.86
C ASN A 57 -1.31 -7.56 -4.59
N ILE A 58 -0.52 -6.72 -3.92
CA ILE A 58 -0.85 -5.32 -3.64
C ILE A 58 -0.12 -4.34 -4.57
N ARG A 59 0.66 -4.86 -5.53
CA ARG A 59 1.51 -4.09 -6.45
C ARG A 59 0.74 -3.01 -7.18
N GLU A 60 -0.39 -3.35 -7.78
CA GLU A 60 -1.19 -2.40 -8.56
C GLU A 60 -1.68 -1.21 -7.73
N LEU A 61 -2.09 -1.47 -6.47
CA LEU A 61 -2.52 -0.42 -5.56
C LEU A 61 -1.35 0.50 -5.21
N TYR A 62 -0.20 -0.08 -4.89
CA TYR A 62 1.02 0.66 -4.56
C TYR A 62 1.45 1.57 -5.72
N TYR A 63 1.58 1.00 -6.93
CA TYR A 63 2.02 1.76 -8.09
C TYR A 63 1.00 2.81 -8.55
N SER A 64 -0.30 2.59 -8.36
CA SER A 64 -1.31 3.61 -8.67
C SER A 64 -1.08 4.91 -7.90
N LEU A 65 -0.79 4.80 -6.59
CA LEU A 65 -0.48 5.97 -5.77
C LEU A 65 0.93 6.51 -6.06
N LEU A 66 1.90 5.63 -6.28
CA LEU A 66 3.29 6.03 -6.55
C LEU A 66 3.43 6.84 -7.84
N GLU A 67 2.82 6.38 -8.93
CA GLU A 67 2.84 7.10 -10.21
C GLU A 67 2.16 8.46 -10.11
N TYR A 68 1.05 8.54 -9.38
CA TYR A 68 0.44 9.83 -9.06
C TYR A 68 1.38 10.72 -8.25
N TYR A 69 2.15 10.15 -7.31
CA TYR A 69 3.08 10.90 -6.49
C TYR A 69 4.30 11.42 -7.26
N LYS A 70 4.73 10.73 -8.33
CA LYS A 70 5.83 11.19 -9.21
C LYS A 70 5.56 12.57 -9.82
N ASP A 71 4.31 12.89 -10.12
CA ASP A 71 3.91 14.21 -10.64
C ASP A 71 4.00 15.33 -9.58
N ILE A 72 4.10 14.98 -8.29
CA ILE A 72 4.12 15.91 -7.15
C ILE A 72 5.54 16.05 -6.59
N ASP A 73 6.20 14.93 -6.31
CA ASP A 73 7.60 14.87 -5.89
C ASP A 73 8.28 13.62 -6.45
N LEU A 74 8.90 13.79 -7.62
CA LEU A 74 9.64 12.75 -8.31
C LEU A 74 10.74 12.12 -7.45
N LYS A 75 11.48 12.92 -6.67
CA LYS A 75 12.60 12.41 -5.89
C LYS A 75 12.10 11.50 -4.76
N SER A 76 11.10 11.96 -4.01
CA SER A 76 10.50 11.14 -2.95
C SER A 76 9.88 9.86 -3.55
N ALA A 77 9.17 9.97 -4.67
CA ALA A 77 8.58 8.81 -5.33
C ALA A 77 9.64 7.80 -5.80
N ASP A 78 10.76 8.24 -6.38
CA ASP A 78 11.86 7.34 -6.76
C ASP A 78 12.47 6.61 -5.56
N ASP A 79 12.55 7.27 -4.40
CA ASP A 79 13.05 6.64 -3.17
C ASP A 79 12.06 5.59 -2.63
N TYR A 80 10.74 5.84 -2.74
CA TYR A 80 9.70 4.86 -2.47
C TYR A 80 9.77 3.66 -3.42
N GLU A 81 9.97 3.90 -4.73
CA GLU A 81 10.09 2.82 -5.73
C GLU A 81 11.25 1.87 -5.40
N LYS A 82 12.41 2.41 -5.02
CA LYS A 82 13.55 1.60 -4.59
C LYS A 82 13.20 0.76 -3.36
N LEU A 83 12.55 1.36 -2.36
CA LEU A 83 12.14 0.65 -1.15
C LEU A 83 11.20 -0.51 -1.46
N TYR A 84 10.24 -0.33 -2.37
CA TYR A 84 9.36 -1.40 -2.82
C TYR A 84 10.14 -2.56 -3.47
N LEU A 85 11.07 -2.23 -4.37
CA LEU A 85 11.89 -3.21 -5.06
C LEU A 85 12.79 -3.97 -4.09
N ASP A 86 13.39 -3.30 -3.12
CA ASP A 86 14.19 -3.94 -2.07
C ASP A 86 13.34 -4.96 -1.29
N ILE A 87 12.11 -4.61 -0.90
CA ILE A 87 11.20 -5.52 -0.18
C ILE A 87 10.82 -6.74 -1.01
N ILE A 88 10.54 -6.57 -2.31
CA ILE A 88 10.15 -7.68 -3.19
C ILE A 88 11.34 -8.58 -3.52
N ASN A 89 12.54 -8.01 -3.68
CA ASN A 89 13.75 -8.77 -4.00
C ASN A 89 14.35 -9.51 -2.79
N GLU A 90 14.05 -9.08 -1.57
CA GLU A 90 14.43 -9.78 -0.33
C GLU A 90 13.52 -10.97 0.02
N LYS A 91 12.42 -11.17 -0.71
CA LYS A 91 11.45 -12.27 -0.51
C LYS A 91 11.67 -13.45 -1.46
#